data_AF-A0A7S3VFC6-F1
#
_entry.id   AF-A0A7S3VFC6-F1
#
_cell.length_a   1.000
_cell.length_b   1.000
_cell.length_c   1.000
_cell.angle_alpha   90.00
_cell.angle_beta   90.00
_cell.angle_gamma   90.00
#
_symmetry.space_group_name_H-M   'P 1'
#
loop_
_entity.id
_entity.type
_entity.pdbx_description
1 polymer ?
#
loop_
_entity_poly.entity_id
_entity_poly.type
_entity_poly.pdbx_seq_one_letter_code
_entity_poly.pdbx_strand_id
1 'polypeptide(L)'
;FHRLREYISKNADPTYAASISMSTDGSRIAISGSESTVSDMFRGFVDIFDAVTGLLVGKVTTESIEAVAPIVNVVISGDGNTLAVGTVFPTGGNLSSGVKVFELTTNALAQIDIVQMGTTIVAGAMGDLPGLRLDMSENGSSLVVGGRNYENGQGQ
;
A
#
# COMPACT_ATOMS: atom_id res chain seq x y z
N PHE A 1 28.59 5.66 -4.35
CA PHE A 1 27.39 6.38 -4.82
C PHE A 1 26.63 5.47 -5.75
N HIS A 2 25.56 4.83 -5.28
CA HIS A 2 24.69 4.03 -6.15
C HIS A 2 23.89 4.98 -7.04
N ARG A 3 23.71 4.61 -8.32
CA ARG A 3 22.97 5.42 -9.30
C ARG A 3 21.52 5.59 -8.85
N LEU A 4 21.03 6.82 -8.91
CA LEU A 4 19.60 7.12 -8.87
C LEU A 4 18.95 6.34 -10.02
N ARG A 5 18.19 5.29 -9.71
CA ARG A 5 17.36 4.59 -10.70
C ARG A 5 16.00 5.26 -10.69
N GLU A 6 15.65 5.84 -11.81
CA GLU A 6 14.32 6.41 -12.04
C GLU A 6 13.36 5.27 -12.38
N TYR A 7 12.33 5.08 -11.57
CA TYR A 7 11.19 4.26 -11.94
C TYR A 7 10.13 5.17 -12.54
N ILE A 8 9.94 5.08 -13.86
CA ILE A 8 8.83 5.70 -14.57
C ILE A 8 7.82 4.60 -14.88
N SER A 9 6.59 4.76 -14.40
CA SER A 9 5.48 3.87 -14.73
C SER A 9 5.37 3.71 -16.25
N LYS A 10 5.25 2.46 -16.71
CA LYS A 10 5.23 2.12 -18.16
C LYS A 10 3.88 2.38 -18.83
N ASN A 11 2.86 2.74 -18.06
CA ASN A 11 1.52 2.99 -18.57
C ASN A 11 1.26 4.49 -18.64
N ALA A 12 0.80 4.95 -19.81
CA ALA A 12 0.41 6.33 -20.07
C ALA A 12 -0.90 6.75 -19.38
N ASP A 13 -1.54 5.84 -18.65
CA ASP A 13 -2.59 6.20 -17.71
C ASP A 13 -1.99 7.03 -16.58
N PRO A 14 -2.69 8.07 -16.08
CA PRO A 14 -2.27 8.78 -14.88
C PRO A 14 -2.30 7.82 -13.69
N THR A 15 -1.22 7.06 -13.55
CA THR A 15 -0.87 6.33 -12.35
C THR A 15 -0.53 7.39 -11.32
N TYR A 16 -1.49 7.74 -10.46
CA TYR A 16 -1.19 8.53 -9.29
C TYR A 16 -0.36 7.64 -8.36
N ALA A 17 0.97 7.80 -8.38
CA ALA A 17 1.81 7.18 -7.37
C ALA A 17 1.40 7.79 -6.01
N ALA A 18 0.75 6.99 -5.17
CA ALA A 18 0.08 7.51 -3.98
C ALA A 18 0.97 7.48 -2.73
N SER A 19 1.99 6.60 -2.69
CA SER A 19 2.93 6.47 -1.58
C SER A 19 4.16 5.66 -1.97
N ILE A 20 5.29 5.92 -1.31
CA ILE A 20 6.54 5.16 -1.41
C ILE A 20 7.06 4.84 -0.01
N SER A 21 7.61 3.65 0.19
CA SER A 21 8.27 3.25 1.44
C SER A 21 9.46 2.34 1.14
N MET A 22 10.45 2.31 2.03
CA MET A 22 11.72 1.59 1.83
C MET A 22 12.19 0.98 3.15
N SER A 23 12.79 -0.21 3.08
CA SER A 23 13.44 -0.85 4.24
C SER A 23 14.66 -0.05 4.72
N THR A 24 15.09 -0.24 5.97
CA THR A 24 16.20 0.52 6.59
C THR A 24 17.51 0.31 5.83
N ASP A 25 17.74 -0.91 5.34
CA ASP A 25 18.92 -1.28 4.56
C ASP A 25 18.82 -0.86 3.07
N GLY A 26 17.68 -0.33 2.66
CA GLY A 26 17.41 0.06 1.28
C GLY A 26 17.39 -1.11 0.30
N SER A 27 17.18 -2.35 0.75
CA SER A 27 17.10 -3.54 -0.12
C SER A 27 15.74 -3.69 -0.80
N ARG A 28 14.66 -3.19 -0.18
CA ARG A 28 13.30 -3.25 -0.72
C ARG A 28 12.65 -1.88 -0.78
N ILE A 29 11.96 -1.62 -1.88
CA ILE A 29 11.13 -0.42 -2.06
C ILE A 29 9.72 -0.86 -2.42
N ALA A 30 8.72 -0.34 -1.71
CA ALA A 30 7.32 -0.50 -2.04
C ALA A 30 6.78 0.81 -2.66
N ILE A 31 6.13 0.71 -3.82
CA ILE A 31 5.54 1.84 -4.53
C ILE A 31 4.07 1.52 -4.77
N SER A 32 3.17 2.39 -4.33
CA SER A 32 1.75 2.23 -4.58
C SER A 32 1.26 3.11 -5.73
N GLY A 33 0.17 2.70 -6.35
CA GLY A 33 -0.53 3.50 -7.34
C GLY A 33 -1.92 2.97 -7.65
N SER A 34 -2.52 3.51 -8.70
CA SER A 34 -3.81 3.07 -9.23
C SER A 34 -3.70 2.80 -10.72
N GLU A 35 -4.31 1.73 -11.20
CA GLU A 35 -4.35 1.36 -12.62
C GLU A 35 -5.80 1.19 -13.10
N SER A 36 -6.05 1.59 -14.34
CA SER A 36 -7.36 1.48 -14.98
C SER A 36 -7.73 0.01 -15.20
N THR A 37 -8.96 -0.38 -14.84
CA THR A 37 -9.46 -1.75 -15.02
C THR A 37 -10.46 -1.84 -16.17
N VAL A 38 -11.39 -0.90 -16.23
CA VAL A 38 -12.43 -0.70 -17.27
C VAL A 38 -12.83 0.78 -17.23
N SER A 39 -13.39 1.32 -18.32
CA SER A 39 -13.72 2.76 -18.51
C SER A 39 -14.02 3.52 -17.21
N ASP A 40 -13.13 4.46 -16.84
CA ASP A 40 -13.18 5.35 -15.66
C ASP A 40 -13.16 4.67 -14.27
N MET A 41 -12.80 3.40 -14.19
CA MET A 41 -12.67 2.63 -12.95
C MET A 41 -11.22 2.23 -12.72
N PHE A 42 -10.75 2.44 -11.49
CA PHE A 42 -9.37 2.14 -11.09
C PHE A 42 -9.32 1.17 -9.93
N ARG A 43 -8.31 0.29 -9.95
CA ARG A 43 -7.90 -0.49 -8.78
C ARG A 43 -6.57 0.01 -8.25
N GLY A 44 -6.37 -0.13 -6.95
CA GLY A 44 -5.08 0.12 -6.32
C GLY A 44 -4.10 -1.02 -6.56
N PHE A 45 -2.81 -0.69 -6.61
CA PHE A 45 -1.73 -1.66 -6.58
C PHE A 45 -0.58 -1.20 -5.68
N VAL A 46 0.23 -2.14 -5.25
CA VAL A 46 1.54 -1.93 -4.63
C VAL A 46 2.54 -2.85 -5.32
N ASP A 47 3.55 -2.26 -5.94
CA ASP A 47 4.68 -2.98 -6.51
C ASP A 47 5.84 -2.98 -5.50
N ILE A 48 6.47 -4.14 -5.29
CA ILE A 48 7.62 -4.32 -4.42
C ILE A 48 8.84 -4.61 -5.30
N PHE A 49 9.87 -3.78 -5.15
CA PHE A 49 11.10 -3.87 -5.91
C PHE A 49 12.26 -4.31 -5.02
N ASP A 50 13.11 -5.16 -5.57
CA ASP A 50 14.50 -5.27 -5.11
C ASP A 50 15.23 -3.99 -5.56
N ALA A 51 15.63 -3.18 -4.60
CA ALA A 51 16.18 -1.85 -4.87
C ALA A 51 17.62 -1.89 -5.41
N VAL A 52 18.33 -3.01 -5.22
CA VAL A 52 19.70 -3.20 -5.71
C VAL A 52 19.69 -3.46 -7.22
N THR A 53 18.83 -4.38 -7.66
CA THR A 53 18.69 -4.82 -9.05
C THR A 53 17.70 -3.95 -9.83
N GLY A 54 16.73 -3.34 -9.14
CA GLY A 54 15.59 -2.63 -9.74
C GLY A 54 14.51 -3.57 -10.28
N LEU A 55 14.55 -4.86 -9.94
CA LEU A 55 13.58 -5.85 -10.41
C LEU A 55 12.31 -5.81 -9.56
N LEU A 56 11.16 -5.95 -10.21
CA LEU A 56 9.88 -6.22 -9.53
C LEU A 56 9.94 -7.64 -8.96
N VAL A 57 9.73 -7.76 -7.66
CA VAL A 57 9.80 -9.04 -6.92
C VAL A 57 8.48 -9.41 -6.25
N GLY A 58 7.52 -8.50 -6.18
CA GLY A 58 6.18 -8.77 -5.65
C GLY A 58 5.16 -7.73 -6.08
N LYS A 59 3.88 -8.09 -6.10
CA LYS A 59 2.77 -7.18 -6.42
C LYS A 59 1.54 -7.51 -5.58
N VAL A 60 0.96 -6.49 -4.96
CA VAL A 60 -0.35 -6.54 -4.29
C VAL A 60 -1.34 -5.74 -5.13
N THR A 61 -2.53 -6.28 -5.35
CA THR A 61 -3.64 -5.55 -5.97
C THR A 61 -4.81 -5.49 -5.01
N THR A 62 -5.55 -4.39 -5.04
CA THR A 62 -6.79 -4.27 -4.27
C THR A 62 -7.93 -4.94 -5.01
N GLU A 63 -8.86 -5.54 -4.27
CA GLU A 63 -10.01 -6.26 -4.84
C GLU A 63 -11.07 -5.33 -5.46
N SER A 64 -11.08 -4.06 -5.08
CA SER A 64 -12.13 -3.11 -5.45
C SER A 64 -12.02 -2.64 -6.90
N ILE A 65 -13.07 -2.90 -7.68
CA ILE A 65 -13.32 -2.37 -9.03
C ILE A 65 -14.41 -1.29 -8.90
N GLU A 66 -14.21 -0.18 -8.18
CA GLU A 66 -15.34 0.78 -7.99
C GLU A 66 -14.95 2.26 -7.79
N ALA A 67 -13.65 2.62 -7.77
CA ALA A 67 -13.26 4.01 -7.46
C ALA A 67 -12.73 4.76 -8.69
N VAL A 68 -13.17 6.01 -8.83
CA VAL A 68 -12.66 6.96 -9.84
C VAL A 68 -11.23 7.41 -9.50
N ALA A 69 -10.80 7.27 -8.23
CA ALA A 69 -9.44 7.56 -7.78
C ALA A 69 -9.17 6.94 -6.40
N PRO A 70 -8.75 5.65 -6.31
CA PRO A 70 -8.40 5.05 -5.04
C PRO A 70 -7.12 5.69 -4.48
N ILE A 71 -7.10 5.95 -3.17
CA ILE A 71 -5.87 6.33 -2.45
C ILE A 71 -5.27 5.05 -1.87
N VAL A 72 -3.99 4.81 -2.17
CA VAL A 72 -3.26 3.65 -1.67
C VAL A 72 -2.02 4.12 -0.91
N ASN A 73 -2.02 3.99 0.41
CA ASN A 73 -0.84 4.26 1.24
C ASN A 73 -0.11 2.96 1.55
N VAL A 74 1.21 3.05 1.66
CA VAL A 74 2.05 1.88 1.93
C VAL A 74 3.13 2.22 2.94
N VAL A 75 3.41 1.28 3.84
CA VAL A 75 4.63 1.26 4.67
C VAL A 75 5.21 -0.15 4.66
N ILE A 76 6.53 -0.25 4.52
CA ILE A 76 7.29 -1.48 4.71
C ILE A 76 8.09 -1.38 6.01
N SER A 77 8.22 -2.47 6.75
CA SER A 77 9.08 -2.54 7.93
C SER A 77 10.54 -2.30 7.57
N GLY A 78 11.32 -1.85 8.55
CA GLY A 78 12.75 -1.64 8.40
C GLY A 78 13.53 -2.89 8.01
N ASP A 79 13.09 -4.08 8.46
CA ASP A 79 13.63 -5.38 8.06
C ASP A 79 13.14 -5.87 6.68
N GLY A 80 12.20 -5.15 6.06
CA GLY A 80 11.67 -5.45 4.73
C GLY A 80 10.66 -6.61 4.66
N ASN A 81 10.31 -7.24 5.79
CA ASN A 81 9.52 -8.48 5.80
C ASN A 81 8.01 -8.27 6.05
N THR A 82 7.60 -7.07 6.45
CA THR A 82 6.19 -6.75 6.71
C THR A 82 5.76 -5.56 5.86
N LEU A 83 4.59 -5.66 5.24
CA LEU A 83 3.98 -4.61 4.44
C LEU A 83 2.60 -4.29 4.98
N ALA A 84 2.30 -3.01 5.22
CA ALA A 84 0.92 -2.57 5.42
C ALA A 84 0.45 -1.72 4.25
N VAL A 85 -0.75 -2.02 3.78
CA VAL A 85 -1.41 -1.36 2.65
C VAL A 85 -2.74 -0.79 3.13
N GLY A 86 -2.82 0.54 3.15
CA GLY A 86 -4.02 1.29 3.48
C GLY A 86 -4.72 1.70 2.20
N THR A 87 -6.01 1.44 2.09
CA THR A 87 -6.81 1.76 0.91
C THR A 87 -7.99 2.63 1.30
N VAL A 88 -8.25 3.66 0.49
CA VAL A 88 -9.45 4.48 0.59
C VAL A 88 -10.10 4.57 -0.78
N PHE A 89 -11.34 4.09 -0.86
CA PHE A 89 -12.15 4.06 -2.06
C PHE A 89 -13.29 5.07 -1.94
N PRO A 90 -13.23 6.18 -2.68
CA PRO A 90 -14.40 7.01 -2.92
C PRO A 90 -15.34 6.31 -3.89
N THR A 91 -16.42 5.70 -3.39
CA THR A 91 -17.54 5.26 -4.22
C THR A 91 -18.66 6.29 -4.10
N GLY A 92 -19.46 6.49 -5.16
CA GLY A 92 -20.41 7.61 -5.32
C GLY A 92 -21.52 7.73 -4.26
N GLY A 93 -21.16 8.07 -3.03
CA GLY A 93 -22.04 8.19 -1.86
C GLY A 93 -21.45 7.63 -0.56
N ASN A 94 -20.50 6.69 -0.63
CA ASN A 94 -19.88 6.03 0.52
C ASN A 94 -18.35 6.00 0.40
N LEU A 95 -17.65 6.17 1.51
CA LEU A 95 -16.21 5.96 1.58
C LEU A 95 -15.93 4.59 2.20
N SER A 96 -15.36 3.67 1.43
CA SER A 96 -14.83 2.43 1.96
C SER A 96 -13.34 2.58 2.23
N SER A 97 -12.85 2.04 3.34
CA SER A 97 -11.44 2.11 3.68
C SER A 97 -11.03 0.95 4.56
N GLY A 98 -9.75 0.60 4.49
CA GLY A 98 -9.18 -0.37 5.40
C GLY A 98 -7.69 -0.54 5.23
N VAL A 99 -7.09 -1.31 6.15
CA VAL A 99 -5.68 -1.65 6.13
C VAL A 99 -5.53 -3.16 6.12
N LYS A 100 -4.78 -3.66 5.15
CA LYS A 100 -4.32 -5.05 5.10
C LYS A 100 -2.83 -5.08 5.45
N VAL A 101 -2.43 -6.04 6.27
CA VAL A 101 -1.03 -6.29 6.62
C VAL A 101 -0.60 -7.60 5.98
N PHE A 102 0.61 -7.65 5.45
CA PHE A 102 1.15 -8.80 4.74
C PHE A 102 2.54 -9.15 5.27
N GLU A 103 2.80 -10.44 5.37
CA GLU A 103 4.14 -11.00 5.51
C GLU A 103 4.75 -11.20 4.11
N LEU A 104 6.02 -10.82 3.97
CA LEU A 104 6.79 -10.84 2.73
C LEU A 104 7.97 -11.80 2.85
N THR A 105 7.80 -13.02 2.33
CA THR A 105 8.85 -14.04 2.38
C THR A 105 9.54 -14.18 1.03
N THR A 106 10.86 -14.08 0.98
CA THR A 106 11.61 -14.37 -0.25
C THR A 106 11.67 -15.87 -0.48
N ASN A 107 11.17 -16.32 -1.63
CA ASN A 107 11.26 -17.72 -2.03
C ASN A 107 12.56 -18.03 -2.77
N ALA A 108 12.78 -19.31 -3.08
CA ALA A 108 14.01 -19.78 -3.73
C ALA A 108 14.28 -19.18 -5.13
N LEU A 109 13.29 -18.53 -5.75
CA LEU A 109 13.38 -17.88 -7.06
C LEU A 109 13.62 -16.36 -6.95
N ALA A 110 13.93 -15.86 -5.74
CA ALA A 110 14.06 -14.43 -5.45
C ALA A 110 12.78 -13.60 -5.78
N GLN A 111 11.61 -14.26 -5.74
CA GLN A 111 10.31 -13.60 -5.72
C GLN A 111 9.81 -13.52 -4.28
N ILE A 112 8.87 -12.62 -4.01
CA ILE A 112 8.24 -12.47 -2.70
C ILE A 112 6.90 -13.20 -2.70
N ASP A 113 6.78 -14.18 -1.82
CA ASP A 113 5.51 -14.74 -1.41
C ASP A 113 4.85 -13.75 -0.45
N ILE A 114 3.61 -13.37 -0.75
CA ILE A 114 2.85 -12.34 -0.02
C ILE A 114 1.66 -13.01 0.65
N VAL A 115 1.62 -12.99 1.98
CA VAL A 115 0.56 -13.62 2.76
C VAL A 115 -0.09 -12.58 3.66
N GLN A 116 -1.42 -12.42 3.57
CA GLN A 116 -2.12 -11.50 4.46
C GLN A 116 -2.10 -12.04 5.90
N MET A 117 -1.71 -11.17 6.83
CA MET A 117 -1.68 -11.43 8.26
C MET A 117 -2.97 -10.93 8.89
N GLY A 118 -3.75 -11.85 9.45
CA GLY A 118 -5.00 -11.54 10.14
C GLY A 118 -6.10 -10.96 9.24
N THR A 119 -7.10 -10.35 9.87
CA THR A 119 -8.23 -9.72 9.20
C THR A 119 -7.92 -8.28 8.80
N THR A 120 -8.59 -7.79 7.76
CA THR A 120 -8.53 -6.37 7.37
C THR A 120 -8.97 -5.48 8.54
N ILE A 121 -8.19 -4.44 8.84
CA ILE A 121 -8.58 -3.36 9.77
C ILE A 121 -9.55 -2.46 9.01
N VAL A 122 -10.79 -2.37 9.46
CA VAL A 122 -11.85 -1.59 8.80
C VAL A 122 -12.23 -0.37 9.65
N ALA A 123 -12.87 0.61 9.01
CA ALA A 123 -13.40 1.78 9.71
C ALA A 123 -14.45 1.37 10.76
N GLY A 124 -14.39 1.99 11.95
CA GLY A 124 -15.39 1.79 13.00
C GLY A 124 -16.69 2.55 12.72
N ALA A 125 -16.58 3.76 12.16
CA ALA A 125 -17.70 4.56 11.67
C ALA A 125 -17.47 5.05 10.23
N MET A 126 -18.56 5.50 9.59
CA MET A 126 -18.46 6.11 8.28
C MET A 126 -17.59 7.36 8.33
N GLY A 127 -16.57 7.39 7.48
CA GLY A 127 -15.70 8.56 7.34
C GLY A 127 -14.47 8.56 8.23
N ASP A 128 -14.21 7.53 9.06
CA ASP A 128 -12.97 7.42 9.87
C ASP A 128 -11.70 7.16 9.03
N LEU A 129 -11.88 6.59 7.84
CA LEU A 129 -10.84 6.41 6.82
C LEU A 129 -9.48 5.87 7.35
N PRO A 130 -9.45 4.75 8.11
CA PRO A 130 -8.19 4.13 8.49
C PRO A 130 -7.33 3.82 7.27
N GLY A 131 -6.00 3.96 7.43
CA GLY A 131 -5.05 3.72 6.34
C GLY A 131 -4.77 4.94 5.47
N LEU A 132 -5.28 6.12 5.84
CA LEU A 132 -4.85 7.38 5.23
C LEU A 132 -3.40 7.75 5.59
N ARG A 133 -2.92 7.31 6.75
CA ARG A 133 -1.53 7.40 7.18
C ARG A 133 -1.13 6.11 7.85
N LEU A 134 0.08 5.67 7.57
CA LEU A 134 0.64 4.45 8.14
C LEU A 134 2.07 4.75 8.59
N ASP A 135 2.47 4.14 9.70
CA ASP A 135 3.86 4.06 10.12
C ASP A 135 4.09 2.71 10.80
N MET A 136 5.32 2.19 10.75
CA MET A 136 5.63 0.84 11.19
C MET A 136 6.96 0.78 11.92
N SER A 137 7.04 -0.06 12.96
CA SER A 137 8.30 -0.34 13.64
C SER A 137 9.30 -1.04 12.70
N GLU A 138 10.58 -0.91 13.03
CA GLU A 138 11.68 -1.50 12.25
C GLU A 138 11.50 -3.00 11.99
N ASN A 139 11.01 -3.75 12.98
CA ASN A 139 10.76 -5.19 12.91
C ASN A 139 9.33 -5.57 12.45
N GLY A 140 8.49 -4.61 12.07
CA GLY A 140 7.11 -4.87 11.65
C GLY A 140 6.12 -5.30 12.75
N SER A 141 6.55 -5.41 14.02
CA SER A 141 5.68 -5.89 15.11
C SER A 141 4.65 -4.86 15.59
N SER A 142 4.79 -3.60 15.20
CA SER A 142 3.86 -2.53 15.58
C SER A 142 3.54 -1.67 14.38
N LEU A 143 2.25 -1.43 14.17
CA LEU A 143 1.72 -0.61 13.09
C LEU A 143 0.86 0.50 13.68
N VAL A 144 1.15 1.74 13.31
CA VAL A 144 0.30 2.90 13.58
C VAL A 144 -0.62 3.10 12.39
N VAL A 145 -1.93 3.13 12.64
CA VAL A 145 -2.95 3.36 11.62
C VAL A 145 -3.61 4.70 11.90
N GLY A 146 -3.37 5.68 11.04
CA GLY A 146 -4.03 6.98 11.05
C GLY A 146 -5.22 7.02 10.10
N GLY A 147 -6.29 7.66 10.56
CA GLY A 147 -7.48 7.96 9.78
C GLY A 147 -7.90 9.43 9.88
N ARG A 148 -8.94 9.81 9.15
CA ARG A 148 -9.62 11.11 9.34
C ARG A 148 -10.86 10.81 10.17
N ASN A 149 -11.01 11.30 11.38
CA ASN A 149 -12.27 11.09 12.11
C ASN A 149 -13.39 11.93 11.50
N TYR A 150 -14.56 11.32 11.26
CA TYR A 150 -15.78 12.06 10.90
C TYR A 150 -16.67 12.37 12.11
N GLU A 151 -16.32 11.93 13.32
CA GLU A 151 -17.04 12.31 14.53
C GLU A 151 -16.24 13.28 15.41
N ASN A 152 -16.90 14.37 15.81
CA ASN A 152 -16.39 15.50 16.59
C ASN A 152 -15.98 15.12 18.04
N GLY A 153 -15.00 14.23 18.26
CA GLY A 153 -14.28 14.18 19.53
C GLY A 153 -14.09 12.84 20.24
N GLN A 154 -13.96 11.71 19.54
CA GLN A 154 -13.55 10.45 20.17
C GLN A 154 -12.61 9.66 19.24
N GLY A 155 -11.30 9.90 19.32
CA GLY A 155 -10.31 8.94 18.82
C GLY A 155 -10.12 7.85 19.85
N GLN A 156 -10.26 6.58 19.46
CA GLN A 156 -9.84 5.42 20.26
C GLN A 156 -8.52 4.87 19.71
#